data_AF-A0A836BDQ6-F1
#
_entry.id   AF-A0A836BDQ6-F1
#
_cell.length_a   1.000
_cell.length_b   1.000
_cell.length_c   1.000
_cell.angle_alpha   90.00
_cell.angle_beta   90.00
_cell.angle_gamma   90.00
#
_symmetry.space_group_name_H-M   'P 1'
#
loop_
_entity.id
_entity.type
_entity.pdbx_description
1 polymer ?
#
loop_
_entity_poly.entity_id
_entity_poly.type
_entity_poly.pdbx_seq_one_letter_code
_entity_poly.pdbx_strand_id
1 'polypeptide(L)'
;MEPEKDEYNFSDTDVLMTFNRKNNLQVTLYFSIINGKTLGPFPNWIGNPPIQNIPADRLINILDVILTRYNIVDTVIIGADVNAYFRYNENKIPIYKELFNKVYDEIKEKHPDVKIANSFSLHDVINKNLEHIVSELNIGDFVAFTYFPVDTL
;
A
#
# COMPACT_ATOMS: atom_id res chain seq x y z
N MET A 1 3.01 9.59 10.60
CA MET A 1 1.63 9.38 11.08
C MET A 1 1.62 8.78 12.48
N GLU A 2 2.34 7.69 12.75
CA GLU A 2 2.37 7.04 14.08
C GLU A 2 3.80 7.07 14.68
N PRO A 3 4.24 8.20 15.27
CA PRO A 3 5.59 8.35 15.81
C PRO A 3 5.91 7.37 16.94
N GLU A 4 4.93 7.08 17.79
CA GLU A 4 4.99 6.06 18.85
C GLU A 4 3.81 5.12 18.74
N LYS A 5 3.92 3.93 19.33
CA LYS A 5 2.88 2.90 19.27
C LYS A 5 1.55 3.46 19.79
N ASP A 6 0.52 3.45 18.95
CA ASP A 6 -0.84 3.92 19.24
C ASP A 6 -0.95 5.44 19.50
N GLU A 7 0.10 6.21 19.20
CA GLU A 7 0.11 7.67 19.22
C GLU A 7 0.15 8.22 17.79
N TYR A 8 -0.82 9.06 17.44
CA TYR A 8 -0.95 9.59 16.09
C TYR A 8 -0.61 11.07 16.01
N ASN A 9 0.25 11.43 15.05
CA ASN A 9 0.47 12.80 14.63
C ASN A 9 0.01 12.98 13.18
N PHE A 10 -1.09 13.72 13.02
CA PHE A 10 -1.74 14.03 11.74
C PHE A 10 -1.53 15.47 11.28
N SER A 11 -0.72 16.30 11.96
CA SER A 11 -0.63 17.74 11.70
C SER A 11 -0.44 18.09 10.22
N ASP A 12 0.55 17.45 9.59
CA ASP A 12 0.93 17.77 8.20
C ASP A 12 -0.08 17.18 7.22
N THR A 13 -0.57 15.98 7.51
CA THR A 13 -1.57 15.31 6.68
C THR A 13 -2.92 16.01 6.75
N ASP A 14 -3.30 16.59 7.89
CA ASP A 14 -4.53 17.36 8.05
C ASP A 14 -4.54 18.58 7.14
N VAL A 15 -3.38 19.25 6.99
CA VAL A 15 -3.23 20.39 6.09
C VAL A 15 -3.45 19.95 4.64
N LEU A 16 -2.78 18.89 4.19
CA LEU A 16 -2.89 18.36 2.83
C LEU A 16 -4.31 17.87 2.52
N MET A 17 -4.90 17.08 3.42
CA MET A 17 -6.25 16.55 3.26
C MET A 17 -7.31 17.66 3.29
N THR A 18 -7.13 18.67 4.14
CA THR A 18 -8.02 19.84 4.14
C THR A 18 -7.94 20.61 2.84
N PHE A 19 -6.74 20.79 2.27
CA PHE A 19 -6.57 21.43 0.99
C PHE A 19 -7.26 20.65 -0.14
N ASN A 20 -7.05 19.33 -0.21
CA ASN A 20 -7.70 18.47 -1.21
C ASN A 20 -9.23 18.52 -1.09
N ARG A 21 -9.76 18.38 0.13
CA ARG A 21 -11.19 18.48 0.40
C ARG A 21 -11.79 19.82 -0.03
N LYS A 22 -11.13 20.94 0.29
CA LYS A 22 -11.59 22.29 -0.10
C LYS A 22 -11.61 22.49 -1.61
N ASN A 23 -10.82 21.72 -2.35
CA ASN A 23 -10.76 21.76 -3.82
C ASN A 23 -11.53 20.60 -4.48
N ASN A 24 -12.34 19.84 -3.72
CA ASN A 24 -13.12 18.70 -4.22
C ASN A 24 -12.24 17.64 -4.93
N LEU A 25 -11.05 17.39 -4.40
CA LEU A 25 -10.11 16.37 -4.90
C LEU A 25 -10.19 15.11 -4.04
N GLN A 26 -10.41 13.98 -4.69
CA GLN A 26 -10.26 12.65 -4.09
C GLN A 26 -8.77 12.30 -3.94
N VAL A 27 -8.47 11.41 -2.99
CA VAL A 27 -7.10 11.07 -2.62
C VAL A 27 -6.87 9.57 -2.72
N THR A 28 -5.79 9.21 -3.41
CA THR A 28 -5.19 7.89 -3.31
C THR A 28 -4.15 7.86 -2.20
N LEU A 29 -4.34 6.99 -1.21
CA LEU A 29 -3.39 6.73 -0.13
C LEU A 29 -2.40 5.64 -0.56
N TYR A 30 -1.13 6.00 -0.69
CA TYR A 30 -0.04 5.04 -0.82
C TYR A 30 0.41 4.59 0.57
N PHE A 31 -0.14 3.47 1.04
CA PHE A 31 0.21 2.90 2.34
C PHE A 31 1.59 2.21 2.33
N SER A 32 1.95 1.62 1.19
CA SER A 32 3.31 1.21 0.82
C SER A 32 4.02 0.29 1.84
N ILE A 33 3.39 -0.82 2.25
CA ILE A 33 4.10 -1.86 3.03
C ILE A 33 5.25 -2.49 2.23
N ILE A 34 5.14 -2.45 0.91
CA ILE A 34 6.22 -2.61 -0.05
C ILE A 34 6.35 -1.27 -0.77
N ASN A 35 7.57 -0.80 -0.97
CA ASN A 35 7.89 0.37 -1.76
C ASN A 35 9.03 0.01 -2.71
N GLY A 36 8.67 -0.40 -3.93
CA GLY A 36 9.61 -0.89 -4.93
C GLY A 36 10.37 -2.12 -4.43
N LYS A 37 11.67 -1.97 -4.15
CA LYS A 37 12.56 -3.07 -3.72
C LYS A 37 12.60 -3.29 -2.21
N THR A 38 11.96 -2.44 -1.41
CA THR A 38 12.07 -2.45 0.06
C THR A 38 10.72 -2.66 0.75
N LEU A 39 10.74 -3.18 1.97
CA LEU A 39 9.57 -3.17 2.86
C LEU A 39 9.52 -1.84 3.64
N GLY A 40 8.32 -1.30 3.83
CA GLY A 40 8.11 -0.03 4.51
C GLY A 40 8.38 1.20 3.62
N PRO A 41 8.64 2.38 4.22
CA PRO A 41 9.18 2.58 5.56
C PRO A 41 8.19 2.28 6.69
N PHE A 42 8.68 1.65 7.77
CA PHE A 42 7.92 1.45 9.00
C PHE A 42 8.34 2.45 10.08
N PRO A 43 7.46 2.77 11.04
CA PRO A 43 7.84 3.52 12.24
C PRO A 43 9.02 2.85 12.98
N ASN A 44 9.89 3.68 13.56
CA ASN A 44 11.10 3.21 14.27
C ASN A 44 10.82 2.15 15.34
N TRP A 45 9.67 2.26 16.03
CA TRP A 45 9.28 1.32 17.09
C TRP A 45 8.81 -0.05 16.55
N ILE A 46 8.41 -0.15 15.27
CA ILE A 46 8.18 -1.44 14.58
C ILE A 46 9.51 -2.04 14.11
N GLY A 47 10.49 -1.19 13.79
CA GLY A 47 11.75 -1.60 13.19
C GLY A 47 11.56 -2.04 11.74
N ASN A 48 12.32 -3.05 11.29
CA ASN A 48 12.29 -3.55 9.91
C ASN A 48 11.90 -5.03 9.89
N PRO A 49 10.64 -5.38 10.21
CA PRO A 49 10.20 -6.76 10.21
C PRO A 49 10.30 -7.35 8.79
N PRO A 50 10.71 -8.62 8.65
CA PRO A 50 10.55 -9.33 7.39
C PRO A 50 9.05 -9.49 7.06
N ILE A 51 8.72 -9.71 5.79
CA ILE A 51 7.34 -9.74 5.30
C ILE A 51 6.41 -10.68 6.08
N GLN A 52 6.93 -11.85 6.52
CA GLN A 52 6.16 -12.81 7.32
C GLN A 52 5.84 -12.36 8.75
N ASN A 53 6.50 -11.32 9.25
CA ASN A 53 6.33 -10.79 10.61
C ASN A 53 5.67 -9.41 10.59
N ILE A 54 5.15 -8.95 9.45
CA ILE A 54 4.39 -7.71 9.39
C ILE A 54 3.05 -7.94 10.11
N PRO A 55 2.74 -7.16 11.16
CA PRO A 55 1.55 -7.39 11.97
C PRO A 55 0.29 -6.87 11.27
N ALA A 56 -0.49 -7.78 10.66
CA ALA A 56 -1.71 -7.44 9.92
C ALA A 56 -2.69 -6.58 10.74
N ASP A 57 -2.93 -6.93 12.01
CA ASP A 57 -3.87 -6.21 12.89
C ASP A 57 -3.44 -4.75 13.09
N ARG A 58 -2.13 -4.46 13.09
CA ARG A 58 -1.63 -3.09 13.16
C ARG A 58 -1.93 -2.33 11.88
N LEU A 59 -1.73 -2.95 10.71
CA LEU A 59 -2.03 -2.33 9.42
C LEU A 59 -3.52 -2.02 9.30
N ILE A 60 -4.37 -2.95 9.72
CA ILE A 60 -5.83 -2.77 9.76
C ILE A 60 -6.18 -1.59 10.66
N ASN A 61 -5.66 -1.56 11.88
CA ASN A 61 -5.98 -0.48 12.82
C ASN A 61 -5.56 0.90 12.31
N ILE A 62 -4.34 1.05 11.79
CA ILE A 62 -3.88 2.36 11.27
C ILE A 62 -4.67 2.76 10.02
N LEU A 63 -4.95 1.84 9.10
CA LEU A 63 -5.76 2.13 7.92
C LEU A 63 -7.18 2.55 8.32
N ASP A 64 -7.81 1.85 9.26
CA ASP A 64 -9.13 2.19 9.79
C ASP A 64 -9.15 3.60 10.40
N VAL A 65 -8.14 3.95 11.20
CA VAL A 65 -7.97 5.30 11.76
C VAL A 65 -7.83 6.35 10.66
N ILE A 66 -6.99 6.11 9.65
CA ILE A 66 -6.76 7.05 8.54
C ILE A 66 -8.04 7.23 7.71
N LEU A 67 -8.70 6.15 7.32
CA LEU A 67 -9.89 6.18 6.46
C LEU A 67 -11.10 6.78 7.20
N THR A 68 -11.25 6.50 8.50
CA THR A 68 -12.27 7.14 9.33
C THR A 68 -12.04 8.65 9.44
N ARG A 69 -10.77 9.08 9.55
CA ARG A 69 -10.43 10.51 9.65
C ARG A 69 -10.62 11.25 8.33
N TYR A 70 -10.28 10.63 7.21
CA TYR A 70 -10.22 11.26 5.89
C TYR A 70 -11.17 10.60 4.89
N ASN A 71 -12.44 11.02 4.92
CA ASN A 71 -13.47 10.55 3.98
C ASN A 71 -13.24 10.90 2.50
N ILE A 72 -12.19 11.66 2.17
CA ILE A 72 -11.78 11.97 0.80
C ILE A 72 -10.79 10.94 0.23
N VAL A 73 -10.30 10.01 1.05
CA VAL A 73 -9.51 8.87 0.57
C VAL A 73 -10.46 7.85 -0.01
N ASP A 74 -10.43 7.69 -1.33
CA ASP A 74 -11.30 6.75 -2.05
C ASP A 74 -10.53 5.52 -2.53
N THR A 75 -9.20 5.57 -2.48
CA THR A 75 -8.31 4.55 -3.03
C THR A 75 -7.13 4.32 -2.11
N VAL A 76 -6.75 3.06 -1.88
CA VAL A 76 -5.57 2.65 -1.12
C VAL A 76 -4.69 1.73 -1.96
N ILE A 77 -3.42 2.07 -2.04
CA ILE A 77 -2.36 1.19 -2.58
C ILE A 77 -1.61 0.58 -1.41
N ILE A 78 -1.81 -0.72 -1.17
CA ILE A 78 -1.20 -1.46 -0.05
C ILE A 78 0.30 -1.65 -0.31
N GLY A 79 0.65 -2.23 -1.46
CA GLY A 79 2.03 -2.33 -1.94
C GLY A 79 2.28 -1.47 -3.17
N ALA A 80 3.35 -0.68 -3.14
CA ALA A 80 3.81 0.15 -4.24
C ALA A 80 4.91 -0.53 -5.06
N ASP A 81 4.74 -0.61 -6.38
CA ASP A 81 5.69 -1.23 -7.32
C ASP A 81 6.15 -2.64 -6.89
N VAL A 82 5.18 -3.49 -6.51
CA VAL A 82 5.46 -4.75 -5.80
C VAL A 82 6.28 -5.75 -6.63
N ASN A 83 6.23 -5.66 -7.96
CA ASN A 83 7.05 -6.48 -8.86
C ASN A 83 8.55 -6.28 -8.63
N ALA A 84 9.00 -5.09 -8.23
CA ALA A 84 10.41 -4.83 -7.97
C ALA A 84 10.93 -5.60 -6.74
N TYR A 85 10.07 -5.84 -5.74
CA TYR A 85 10.36 -6.69 -4.58
C TYR A 85 10.25 -8.18 -4.94
N PHE A 86 9.13 -8.57 -5.55
CA PHE A 86 8.82 -9.99 -5.76
C PHE A 86 9.66 -10.66 -6.84
N ARG A 87 10.24 -9.94 -7.81
CA ARG A 87 11.19 -10.54 -8.76
C ARG A 87 12.38 -11.23 -8.10
N TYR A 88 12.67 -10.91 -6.84
CA TYR A 88 13.73 -11.51 -6.03
C TYR A 88 13.21 -12.33 -4.85
N ASN A 89 11.90 -12.34 -4.63
CA ASN A 89 11.25 -12.91 -3.44
C ASN A 89 9.96 -13.63 -3.82
N GLU A 90 9.88 -14.27 -4.99
CA GLU A 90 8.65 -14.90 -5.49
C GLU A 90 8.10 -15.95 -4.51
N ASN A 91 8.98 -16.66 -3.82
CA ASN A 91 8.60 -17.61 -2.75
C ASN A 91 7.86 -16.95 -1.56
N LYS A 92 7.85 -15.62 -1.47
CA LYS A 92 7.12 -14.85 -0.46
C LYS A 92 5.75 -14.36 -0.96
N ILE A 93 5.41 -14.55 -2.23
CA ILE A 93 4.10 -14.16 -2.79
C ILE A 93 2.95 -14.76 -1.98
N PRO A 94 2.92 -16.07 -1.64
CA PRO A 94 1.80 -16.63 -0.86
C PRO A 94 1.61 -15.96 0.50
N ILE A 95 2.71 -15.64 1.20
CA ILE A 95 2.70 -14.97 2.51
C ILE A 95 2.13 -13.56 2.38
N TYR A 96 2.53 -12.84 1.33
CA TYR A 96 2.01 -11.50 1.08
C TYR A 96 0.53 -11.50 0.71
N LYS A 97 0.08 -12.49 -0.08
CA LYS A 97 -1.34 -12.63 -0.44
C LYS A 97 -2.20 -12.84 0.80
N GLU A 98 -1.75 -13.65 1.75
CA GLU A 98 -2.44 -13.84 3.02
C GLU A 98 -2.55 -12.54 3.81
N LEU A 99 -1.43 -11.80 3.94
CA LEU A 99 -1.41 -10.48 4.59
C LEU A 99 -2.35 -9.49 3.89
N PHE A 100 -2.27 -9.39 2.56
CA PHE A 100 -3.10 -8.48 1.77
C PHE A 100 -4.57 -8.82 1.93
N ASN A 101 -4.97 -10.08 1.77
CA ASN A 101 -6.37 -10.49 1.84
C ASN A 101 -6.95 -10.22 3.24
N LYS A 102 -6.19 -10.50 4.31
CA LYS A 102 -6.64 -10.19 5.67
C LYS A 102 -6.87 -8.68 5.86
N VAL A 103 -5.95 -7.84 5.39
CA VAL A 103 -6.12 -6.38 5.46
C VAL A 103 -7.29 -5.92 4.59
N TYR A 104 -7.42 -6.47 3.38
CA TYR A 104 -8.48 -6.15 2.45
C TYR A 104 -9.85 -6.46 3.05
N ASP A 105 -10.08 -7.69 3.50
CA ASP A 105 -11.39 -8.14 4.00
C ASP A 105 -11.87 -7.26 5.19
N GLU A 106 -10.99 -7.03 6.17
CA GLU A 106 -11.28 -6.23 7.37
C GLU A 106 -11.51 -4.75 7.06
N ILE A 107 -10.76 -4.18 6.11
CA ILE A 107 -10.97 -2.78 5.71
C ILE A 107 -12.22 -2.64 4.87
N LYS A 108 -12.54 -3.59 3.98
CA LYS A 108 -13.77 -3.55 3.17
C LYS A 108 -15.02 -3.72 4.02
N GLU A 109 -14.97 -4.42 5.15
CA GLU A 109 -16.09 -4.50 6.10
C GLU A 109 -16.44 -3.12 6.68
N LYS A 110 -15.42 -2.31 7.02
CA LYS A 110 -15.60 -1.00 7.67
C LYS A 110 -15.72 0.16 6.69
N HIS A 111 -15.03 0.09 5.55
CA HIS A 111 -14.88 1.13 4.54
C HIS A 111 -15.20 0.57 3.13
N PRO A 112 -16.45 0.13 2.88
CA PRO A 112 -16.81 -0.63 1.68
C PRO A 112 -16.62 0.13 0.36
N ASP A 113 -16.69 1.46 0.39
CA ASP A 113 -16.56 2.31 -0.80
C ASP A 113 -15.10 2.57 -1.20
N VAL A 114 -14.14 2.27 -0.32
CA VAL A 114 -12.71 2.46 -0.60
C VAL A 114 -12.22 1.35 -1.52
N LYS A 115 -11.56 1.72 -2.62
CA LYS A 115 -10.92 0.79 -3.55
C LYS A 115 -9.51 0.46 -3.08
N ILE A 116 -9.15 -0.82 -3.09
CA ILE A 116 -7.86 -1.28 -2.56
C ILE A 116 -7.13 -2.09 -3.63
N ALA A 117 -5.85 -1.82 -3.85
CA ALA A 117 -5.04 -2.54 -4.83
C ALA A 117 -3.55 -2.56 -4.47
N ASN A 118 -2.79 -3.25 -5.31
CA ASN A 118 -1.35 -3.07 -5.44
C ASN A 118 -1.02 -2.27 -6.70
N SER A 119 0.15 -1.64 -6.72
CA SER A 119 0.72 -1.08 -7.94
C SER A 119 1.94 -1.84 -8.42
N PHE A 120 2.15 -1.79 -9.73
CA PHE A 120 3.24 -2.43 -10.44
C PHE A 120 3.95 -1.41 -11.31
N SER A 121 5.27 -1.51 -11.38
CA SER A 121 6.04 -0.75 -12.37
C SER A 121 5.84 -1.38 -13.75
N LEU A 122 5.11 -0.71 -14.64
CA LEU A 122 4.79 -1.20 -15.98
C LEU A 122 6.04 -1.42 -16.83
N HIS A 123 6.99 -0.49 -16.76
CA HIS A 123 8.25 -0.60 -17.50
C HIS A 123 9.06 -1.82 -17.02
N ASP A 124 9.08 -2.11 -15.73
CA ASP A 124 9.71 -3.32 -15.21
C ASP A 124 8.97 -4.58 -15.61
N VAL A 125 7.63 -4.56 -15.58
CA VAL A 125 6.82 -5.71 -16.01
C VAL A 125 7.16 -6.11 -17.43
N ILE A 126 7.16 -5.15 -18.36
CA ILE A 126 7.43 -5.39 -19.77
C ILE A 126 8.91 -5.75 -20.02
N ASN A 127 9.84 -4.95 -19.50
CA ASN A 127 11.26 -5.10 -19.85
C ASN A 127 11.93 -6.30 -19.17
N LYS A 128 11.32 -6.83 -18.10
CA LYS A 128 11.88 -7.91 -17.28
C LYS A 128 11.02 -9.17 -17.28
N ASN A 129 9.97 -9.22 -18.12
CA ASN A 129 9.03 -10.33 -18.25
C ASN A 129 8.42 -10.75 -16.90
N LEU A 130 7.80 -9.80 -16.18
CA LEU A 130 7.23 -10.02 -14.84
C LEU A 130 5.69 -10.08 -14.84
N GLU A 131 5.08 -10.42 -15.97
CA GLU A 131 3.62 -10.54 -16.10
C GLU A 131 3.03 -11.63 -15.18
N HIS A 132 3.81 -12.68 -14.86
CA HIS A 132 3.38 -13.71 -13.91
C HIS A 132 3.20 -13.14 -12.50
N ILE A 133 4.08 -12.22 -12.07
CA ILE A 133 3.94 -11.55 -10.76
C ILE A 133 2.66 -10.71 -10.73
N VAL A 134 2.34 -10.00 -11.83
CA VAL A 134 1.07 -9.27 -11.95
C VAL A 134 -0.10 -10.23 -11.85
N SER A 135 -0.04 -11.38 -12.53
CA SER A 135 -1.11 -12.38 -12.50
C SER A 135 -1.33 -12.95 -11.10
N GLU A 136 -0.27 -13.15 -10.32
CA GLU A 136 -0.37 -13.67 -8.95
C GLU A 136 -0.84 -12.65 -7.92
N LEU A 137 -0.53 -11.37 -8.14
CA LEU A 137 -0.74 -10.26 -7.21
C LEU A 137 -1.75 -9.20 -7.69
N ASN A 138 -2.46 -9.46 -8.79
CA ASN A 138 -3.70 -8.78 -9.14
C ASN A 138 -4.81 -9.23 -8.18
N ILE A 139 -4.65 -8.79 -6.93
CA ILE A 139 -5.56 -9.00 -5.81
C ILE A 139 -6.06 -7.61 -5.37
N GLY A 140 -7.33 -7.52 -5.00
CA GLY A 140 -8.02 -6.26 -4.71
C GLY A 140 -9.02 -5.85 -5.80
N ASP A 141 -9.38 -4.57 -5.81
CA ASP A 141 -10.44 -4.01 -6.64
C ASP A 141 -9.99 -3.64 -8.07
N PHE A 142 -8.69 -3.43 -8.29
CA PHE A 142 -8.13 -3.03 -9.59
C PHE A 142 -6.62 -3.31 -9.68
N VAL A 143 -6.05 -3.15 -10.88
CA VAL A 143 -4.60 -3.19 -11.12
C VAL A 143 -4.09 -1.78 -11.36
N ALA A 144 -3.13 -1.33 -10.56
CA ALA A 144 -2.47 -0.04 -10.77
C ALA A 144 -1.10 -0.22 -11.45
N PHE A 145 -0.77 0.68 -12.38
CA PHE A 145 0.53 0.71 -13.03
C PHE A 145 1.19 2.08 -12.83
N THR A 146 2.43 2.07 -12.37
CA THR A 146 3.32 3.23 -12.48
C THR A 146 4.11 3.13 -13.77
N TYR A 147 4.42 4.27 -14.37
CA TYR A 147 5.19 4.31 -15.61
C TYR A 147 6.26 5.39 -15.53
N PHE A 148 7.51 4.96 -15.70
CA PHE A 148 8.67 5.83 -15.76
C PHE A 148 9.40 5.51 -17.07
N PRO A 149 9.28 6.34 -18.11
CA PRO A 149 9.76 6.05 -19.46
C PRO A 149 11.29 6.14 -19.62
N VAL A 150 12.05 6.24 -18.52
CA VAL A 150 13.50 6.35 -18.56
C VAL A 150 14.13 5.24 -17.74
N ASP A 151 15.09 4.57 -18.37
CA ASP A 151 15.89 3.51 -17.76
C ASP A 151 16.91 4.18 -16.82
N THR A 152 16.56 4.31 -15.53
CA THR A 152 17.58 4.63 -14.52
C THR A 152 18.38 3.36 -14.27
N LEU A 153 19.39 3.15 -15.10
CA LEU A 153 20.47 2.17 -14.96
C LEU A 153 21.03 2.16 -13.53
#